data_AF-A0A3N0CGI0-F1
#
_entry.id   AF-A0A3N0CGI0-F1
#
_cell.length_a   1.000
_cell.length_b   1.000
_cell.length_c   1.000
_cell.angle_alpha   90.00
_cell.angle_beta   90.00
_cell.angle_gamma   90.00
#
_symmetry.space_group_name_H-M   'P 1'
#
loop_
_entity.id
_entity.type
_entity.pdbx_description
1 polymer ?
#
loop_
_entity_poly.entity_id
_entity_poly.type
_entity_poly.pdbx_seq_one_letter_code
_entity_poly.pdbx_strand_id
1 'polypeptide(L)'
;MSESVERAWSSEREDDLEALEVLVRGVLGDIDRYEAQLPHLVVCVDLSLGDATFSGPFASYAQAQQVADHERRSVGPSSQMIFRVTPLYPPLRLAPAIDGAVGDAAVGAGER
;
A
#
# COMPACT_ATOMS: atom_id res chain seq x y z
N MET A 1 -27.98 -38.70 17.92
CA MET A 1 -28.37 -37.47 17.21
C MET A 1 -27.16 -36.92 16.44
N SER A 2 -26.52 -37.69 15.53
CA SER A 2 -25.05 -37.54 15.43
C SER A 2 -24.37 -37.72 14.06
N GLU A 3 -25.04 -37.54 12.92
CA GLU A 3 -24.30 -37.43 11.64
C GLU A 3 -24.90 -36.39 10.69
N SER A 4 -26.23 -36.24 10.68
CA SER A 4 -26.91 -35.26 9.83
C SER A 4 -26.69 -33.80 10.27
N VAL A 5 -26.50 -33.56 11.57
CA VAL A 5 -26.22 -32.21 12.11
C VAL A 5 -24.78 -31.78 11.83
N GLU A 6 -23.80 -32.68 11.96
CA GLU A 6 -22.40 -32.36 11.67
C GLU A 6 -22.14 -32.13 10.17
N ARG A 7 -22.86 -32.84 9.29
CA ARG A 7 -22.84 -32.57 7.84
C ARG A 7 -23.46 -31.23 7.47
N ALA A 8 -24.61 -30.88 8.07
CA ALA A 8 -25.26 -29.59 7.83
C ALA A 8 -24.35 -28.43 8.27
N TRP A 9 -23.76 -28.53 9.47
CA TRP A 9 -22.83 -27.53 10.00
C TRP A 9 -21.48 -27.45 9.30
N SER A 10 -21.10 -28.47 8.52
CA SER A 10 -19.88 -28.42 7.70
C SER A 10 -20.16 -27.78 6.33
N SER A 11 -21.32 -28.09 5.73
CA SER A 11 -21.78 -27.47 4.48
C SER A 11 -22.02 -25.97 4.64
N GLU A 12 -22.69 -25.54 5.73
CA GLU A 12 -22.95 -24.12 5.98
C GLU A 12 -21.65 -23.31 6.19
N ARG A 13 -20.59 -23.93 6.75
CA ARG A 13 -19.30 -23.27 6.92
C ARG A 13 -18.48 -23.16 5.63
N GLU A 14 -18.59 -24.14 4.73
CA GLU A 14 -17.96 -24.05 3.41
C GLU A 14 -18.61 -22.94 2.57
N ASP A 15 -19.94 -22.84 2.60
CA ASP A 15 -20.68 -21.77 1.93
C ASP A 15 -20.33 -20.37 2.49
N ASP A 16 -20.19 -20.26 3.82
CA ASP A 16 -19.78 -19.01 4.49
C ASP A 16 -18.33 -18.59 4.14
N LEU A 17 -17.42 -19.56 3.99
CA LEU A 17 -16.02 -19.30 3.61
C LEU A 17 -15.90 -18.87 2.15
N GLU A 18 -16.64 -19.50 1.23
CA GLU A 18 -16.69 -19.07 -0.17
C GLU A 18 -17.27 -17.65 -0.29
N ALA A 19 -18.36 -17.34 0.45
CA ALA A 19 -18.94 -16.00 0.48
C ALA A 19 -17.94 -14.95 1.01
N LEU A 20 -17.18 -15.30 2.05
CA LEU A 20 -16.13 -14.44 2.59
C LEU A 20 -14.99 -14.22 1.58
N GLU A 21 -14.55 -15.26 0.87
CA GLU A 21 -13.51 -15.14 -0.15
C GLU A 21 -13.95 -14.20 -1.28
N VAL A 22 -15.18 -14.33 -1.76
CA VAL A 22 -15.75 -13.44 -2.77
C VAL A 22 -15.77 -11.99 -2.28
N LEU A 23 -16.20 -11.75 -1.03
CA LEU A 23 -16.21 -10.42 -0.42
C LEU A 23 -14.80 -9.84 -0.33
N VAL A 24 -13.83 -10.61 0.18
CA VAL A 24 -12.44 -10.18 0.33
C VAL A 24 -11.82 -9.85 -1.03
N ARG A 25 -12.03 -10.68 -2.06
CA ARG A 25 -11.56 -10.40 -3.42
C ARG A 25 -12.19 -9.14 -4.01
N GLY A 26 -13.48 -8.91 -3.74
CA GLY A 26 -14.17 -7.69 -4.13
C GLY A 26 -13.55 -6.44 -3.50
N VAL A 27 -13.36 -6.46 -2.18
CA VAL A 27 -12.75 -5.35 -1.43
C VAL A 27 -11.31 -5.08 -1.88
N LEU A 28 -10.48 -6.12 -2.02
CA LEU A 28 -9.11 -5.96 -2.50
C LEU A 28 -9.06 -5.39 -3.92
N GLY A 29 -9.94 -5.86 -4.82
CA GLY A 29 -10.03 -5.35 -6.18
C GLY A 29 -10.52 -3.90 -6.29
N ASP A 30 -11.28 -3.42 -5.31
CA ASP A 30 -11.67 -2.01 -5.20
C ASP A 30 -10.55 -1.15 -4.63
N ILE A 31 -9.79 -1.66 -3.65
CA ILE A 31 -8.58 -1.01 -3.12
C ILE A 31 -7.54 -0.85 -4.24
N ASP A 32 -7.23 -1.92 -4.98
CA ASP A 32 -6.26 -1.87 -6.08
C ASP A 32 -6.66 -0.83 -7.15
N ARG A 33 -7.95 -0.76 -7.48
CA ARG A 33 -8.48 0.23 -8.44
C ARG A 33 -8.42 1.65 -7.90
N TYR A 34 -8.67 1.84 -6.61
CA TYR A 34 -8.52 3.14 -5.97
C TYR A 34 -7.05 3.57 -5.92
N GLU A 35 -6.15 2.68 -5.47
CA GLU A 35 -4.71 2.93 -5.41
C GLU A 35 -4.14 3.28 -6.78
N ALA A 36 -4.51 2.55 -7.83
CA ALA A 36 -4.02 2.81 -9.19
C ALA A 36 -4.33 4.24 -9.72
N GLN A 37 -5.37 4.88 -9.18
CA GLN A 37 -5.81 6.24 -9.52
C GLN A 37 -5.20 7.32 -8.62
N LEU A 38 -4.56 6.94 -7.52
CA LEU A 38 -3.84 7.90 -6.69
C LEU A 38 -2.62 8.45 -7.43
N PRO A 39 -2.15 9.67 -7.09
CA PRO A 39 -0.85 10.12 -7.51
C PRO A 39 0.24 9.17 -6.98
N HIS A 40 1.29 8.91 -7.76
CA HIS A 40 2.38 8.02 -7.38
C HIS A 40 3.74 8.69 -7.43
N LEU A 41 4.67 8.22 -6.59
CA LEU A 41 6.09 8.56 -6.68
C LEU A 41 6.88 7.37 -7.19
N VAL A 42 7.97 7.66 -7.91
CA VAL A 42 9.06 6.71 -8.12
C VAL A 42 10.13 7.02 -7.08
N VAL A 43 10.48 6.00 -6.29
CA VAL A 43 11.58 6.04 -5.33
C VAL A 43 12.72 5.22 -5.91
N CYS A 44 13.86 5.87 -6.16
CA CYS A 44 15.09 5.20 -6.55
C CYS A 44 16.04 5.19 -5.35
N VAL A 45 16.44 4.01 -4.91
CA VAL A 45 17.40 3.81 -3.83
C VAL A 45 18.72 3.32 -4.43
N ASP A 46 19.79 4.08 -4.22
CA ASP A 46 21.16 3.66 -4.52
C ASP A 46 21.74 2.95 -3.30
N LEU A 47 21.90 1.64 -3.39
CA LEU A 47 22.41 0.83 -2.28
C LEU A 47 23.93 0.98 -2.08
N SER A 48 24.66 1.47 -3.09
CA SER A 48 26.10 1.72 -2.98
C SER A 48 26.39 2.99 -2.18
N LEU A 49 25.55 4.02 -2.33
CA LEU A 49 25.69 5.29 -1.62
C LEU A 49 24.82 5.37 -0.35
N GLY A 50 23.77 4.55 -0.26
CA GLY A 50 22.78 4.65 0.82
C GLY A 50 21.81 5.81 0.66
N ASP A 51 21.71 6.37 -0.55
CA ASP A 51 20.89 7.54 -0.86
C ASP A 51 19.58 7.14 -1.56
N ALA A 52 18.56 7.99 -1.39
CA ALA A 52 17.27 7.85 -2.07
C ALA A 52 16.92 9.13 -2.84
N THR A 53 16.43 8.95 -4.06
CA THR A 53 15.90 10.03 -4.91
C THR A 53 14.44 9.76 -5.24
N PHE A 54 13.70 10.84 -5.49
CA PHE A 54 12.25 10.82 -5.67
C PHE A 54 11.87 11.55 -6.95
N SER A 55 11.08 10.90 -7.79
CA SER A 55 10.50 11.48 -9.01
C SER A 55 8.98 11.47 -8.92
N GLY A 56 8.33 12.56 -9.35
CA GLY A 56 6.87 12.72 -9.35
C GLY A 56 6.38 13.96 -8.59
N PRO A 57 5.08 14.02 -8.22
CA PRO A 57 4.08 12.97 -8.37
C PRO A 57 3.60 12.76 -9.82
N PHE A 58 3.37 11.50 -10.18
CA PHE A 58 2.73 11.08 -11.43
C PHE A 58 1.24 10.88 -11.19
N ALA A 59 0.41 11.07 -12.22
CA ALA A 59 -1.04 11.05 -12.06
C ALA A 59 -1.62 9.64 -11.82
N SER A 60 -0.86 8.58 -12.12
CA SER A 60 -1.31 7.19 -11.97
C SER A 60 -0.14 6.23 -11.81
N TYR A 61 -0.45 5.00 -11.35
CA TYR A 61 0.52 3.91 -11.23
C TYR A 61 1.21 3.62 -12.58
N ALA A 62 0.43 3.55 -13.66
CA ALA A 62 0.94 3.21 -14.99
C ALA A 62 1.98 4.22 -15.49
N GLN A 63 1.76 5.51 -15.25
CA GLN A 63 2.71 6.56 -15.64
C GLN A 63 3.99 6.47 -14.82
N ALA A 64 3.89 6.30 -13.49
CA ALA A 64 5.05 6.12 -12.62
C ALA A 64 5.87 4.88 -12.99
N GLN A 65 5.18 3.77 -13.31
CA GLN A 65 5.82 2.51 -13.71
C GLN A 65 6.60 2.66 -15.02
N GLN A 66 6.05 3.38 -16.02
CA GLN A 66 6.76 3.68 -17.27
C GLN A 66 8.06 4.46 -17.03
N VAL A 67 8.03 5.43 -16.10
CA VAL A 67 9.23 6.20 -15.72
C VAL A 67 10.24 5.31 -15.01
N ALA A 68 9.81 4.53 -14.01
CA ALA A 68 10.69 3.60 -13.29
C ALA A 68 11.37 2.59 -14.23
N ASP A 69 10.64 2.03 -15.20
CA ASP A 69 11.20 1.09 -16.18
C ASP A 69 12.10 1.77 -17.21
N HIS A 70 11.87 3.04 -17.52
CA HIS A 70 12.78 3.83 -18.33
C HIS A 70 14.09 4.09 -17.58
N GLU A 71 14.02 4.57 -16.34
CA GLU A 71 15.19 4.84 -15.50
C GLU A 71 15.99 3.57 -15.24
N ARG A 72 15.32 2.46 -14.90
CA ARG A 72 15.96 1.15 -14.71
C ARG A 72 16.73 0.66 -15.94
N ARG A 73 16.27 0.97 -17.15
CA ARG A 73 16.98 0.61 -18.39
C ARG A 73 18.15 1.54 -18.70
N SER A 74 18.05 2.79 -18.26
CA SER A 74 19.10 3.79 -18.41
C SER A 74 20.28 3.53 -17.47
N VAL A 75 20.02 2.94 -16.29
CA VAL A 75 21.07 2.46 -15.39
C VAL A 75 21.45 1.02 -15.77
N GLY A 76 22.72 0.78 -16.06
CA GLY A 76 23.18 -0.52 -16.53
C GLY A 76 22.85 -1.66 -15.54
N PRO A 77 22.84 -2.92 -15.99
CA PRO A 77 22.45 -4.08 -15.17
C PRO A 77 23.38 -4.33 -13.96
N SER A 78 24.55 -3.69 -13.92
CA SER A 78 25.49 -3.72 -12.80
C SER A 78 25.22 -2.66 -11.72
N SER A 79 24.23 -1.79 -11.91
CA SER A 79 23.87 -0.77 -10.91
C SER A 79 23.19 -1.41 -9.70
N GLN A 80 23.55 -0.96 -8.49
CA GLN A 80 22.88 -1.38 -7.25
C GLN A 80 21.69 -0.47 -6.94
N MET A 81 20.86 -0.20 -7.94
CA MET A 81 19.72 0.71 -7.83
C MET A 81 18.41 -0.06 -7.78
N ILE A 82 17.55 0.30 -6.82
CA ILE A 82 16.19 -0.25 -6.67
C ILE A 82 15.18 0.84 -6.97
N PHE A 83 14.33 0.60 -7.97
CA PHE A 83 13.21 1.48 -8.31
C PHE A 83 11.91 0.90 -7.75
N ARG A 84 11.17 1.70 -6.98
CA ARG A 84 9.87 1.38 -6.40
C ARG A 84 8.85 2.43 -6.81
N VAL A 85 7.64 1.99 -7.15
CA VAL A 85 6.48 2.86 -7.36
C VAL A 85 5.63 2.80 -6.10
N THR A 86 5.25 3.96 -5.55
CA THR A 86 4.45 4.02 -4.31
C THR A 86 3.30 5.02 -4.46
N PRO A 87 2.06 4.66 -4.06
CA PRO A 87 0.94 5.60 -4.05
C PRO A 87 1.13 6.65 -2.96
N LEU A 88 0.76 7.89 -3.28
CA LEU A 88 0.65 8.98 -2.33
C LEU A 88 -0.75 9.00 -1.73
N TYR A 89 -0.84 8.54 -0.48
CA TYR A 89 -2.05 8.66 0.29
C TYR A 89 -2.28 10.12 0.71
N PRO A 90 -3.52 10.63 0.59
CA PRO A 90 -3.85 11.92 1.20
C PRO A 90 -3.56 11.85 2.71
N PRO A 91 -3.13 12.97 3.33
CA PRO A 91 -2.88 13.00 4.75
C PRO A 91 -4.15 12.54 5.48
N LEU A 92 -4.01 11.49 6.30
CA LEU A 92 -5.06 11.08 7.20
C LEU A 92 -5.34 12.28 8.09
N ARG A 93 -6.52 12.89 7.94
CA ARG A 93 -7.02 13.81 8.97
C ARG A 93 -7.25 12.94 10.19
N LEU A 94 -6.28 12.93 11.10
CA LEU A 94 -6.49 12.40 12.44
C LEU A 94 -7.78 13.05 12.93
N ALA A 95 -8.78 12.22 13.26
CA ALA A 95 -10.01 12.72 13.85
C ALA A 95 -9.62 13.68 14.99
N PRO A 96 -10.31 14.82 15.15
CA PRO A 96 -10.04 15.70 16.27
C PRO A 96 -9.98 14.85 17.52
N ALA A 97 -8.85 14.95 18.24
CA ALA A 97 -8.65 14.22 19.48
C ALA A 97 -9.93 14.37 20.30
N ILE A 98 -10.53 13.26 20.71
CA ILE A 98 -11.56 13.31 21.73
C ILE A 98 -10.85 13.98 22.92
N ASP A 99 -11.23 15.23 23.24
CA ASP A 99 -10.67 15.99 24.36
C ASP A 99 -10.65 15.08 25.59
N GLY A 100 -9.47 14.58 25.97
CA GLY A 100 -9.35 13.66 27.11
C GLY A 100 -8.23 12.61 27.08
N ALA A 101 -7.47 12.42 26.00
CA ALA A 101 -6.34 11.48 26.01
C ALA A 101 -4.99 12.20 26.12
N VAL A 102 -4.55 12.38 27.37
CA VAL A 102 -3.21 12.85 27.77
C VAL A 102 -2.14 11.87 27.28
N GLY A 103 -1.08 12.38 26.66
CA GLY A 103 0.10 11.59 26.27
C GLY A 103 1.17 12.42 25.58
N ASP A 104 1.93 13.14 26.40
CA ASP A 104 3.08 13.99 26.06
C ASP A 104 4.13 13.28 25.17
N ALA A 105 4.40 13.83 23.99
CA ALA A 105 5.62 13.56 23.21
C ALA A 105 5.85 14.68 22.19
N ALA A 106 6.09 15.88 22.68
CA ALA A 106 6.76 16.92 21.89
C ALA A 106 8.22 16.50 21.67
N VAL A 107 8.56 16.05 20.48
CA VAL A 107 9.97 15.97 20.03
C VAL A 107 10.19 17.09 19.03
N GLY A 108 10.69 18.21 19.57
CA GLY A 108 11.64 19.13 18.97
C GLY A 108 11.37 19.62 17.54
N ALA A 109 10.84 20.85 17.45
CA ALA A 109 11.35 21.85 16.51
C ALA A 109 12.91 21.83 16.59
N GLY A 110 13.65 21.79 15.49
CA GLY A 110 13.85 22.97 14.68
C GLY A 110 14.51 24.05 15.52
N GLU A 111 15.84 24.20 15.45
CA GLU A 111 16.51 25.51 15.49
C GLU A 111 17.99 25.40 15.08
N ARG A 112 18.32 26.17 14.03
CA ARG A 112 19.55 26.94 13.76
C ARG A 112 20.87 26.21 13.45
#